data_AF-E6QDF7-F1
#
_entry.id   AF-E6QDF7-F1
#
_cell.length_a   1.000
_cell.length_b   1.000
_cell.length_c   1.000
_cell.angle_alpha   90.00
_cell.angle_beta   90.00
_cell.angle_gamma   90.00
#
_symmetry.space_group_name_H-M   'P 1'
#
loop_
_entity.id
_entity.type
_entity.pdbx_description
1 polymer ?
#
loop_
_entity_poly.entity_id
_entity_poly.type
_entity_poly.pdbx_seq_one_letter_code
_entity_poly.pdbx_strand_id
1 'polypeptide(L)' 'MNENDRHARIHHLQNRRHALLQRREQRGAPVASIDMELNVVRSELQALYETGRKQLQPEASDAVALQID' A
#
# COMPACT_ATOMS: atom_id res chain seq x y z
N MET A 1 4.17 -2.51 13.76
CA MET A 1 3.68 -1.20 13.29
C MET A 1 2.25 -1.05 13.80
N ASN A 2 1.92 0.08 14.44
CA ASN A 2 0.58 0.28 14.98
C ASN A 2 -0.41 0.63 13.86
N GLU A 3 -1.70 0.34 14.04
CA GLU A 3 -2.78 0.64 13.08
C GLU A 3 -2.80 2.14 12.73
N ASN A 4 -2.62 3.00 13.74
CA ASN A 4 -2.55 4.45 13.59
C ASN A 4 -1.33 4.89 12.77
N ASP A 5 -0.17 4.27 12.99
CA ASP A 5 1.03 4.56 12.20
C ASP A 5 0.84 4.13 10.74
N ARG A 6 0.16 2.99 10.53
CA ARG A 6 -0.15 2.46 9.19
C ARG A 6 -1.04 3.43 8.44
N HIS A 7 -2.11 3.92 9.08
CA HIS A 7 -3.01 4.90 8.49
C HIS A 7 -2.31 6.24 8.21
N ALA A 8 -1.49 6.74 9.12
CA ALA A 8 -0.70 7.95 8.90
C ALA A 8 0.24 7.80 7.69
N ARG A 9 0.89 6.63 7.54
CA ARG A 9 1.80 6.36 6.43
C ARG A 9 1.07 6.21 5.09
N ILE A 10 -0.10 5.55 5.07
CA ILE A 10 -0.95 5.48 3.88
C ILE A 10 -1.35 6.90 3.43
N HIS A 11 -1.80 7.74 4.36
CA HIS A 11 -2.19 9.12 4.04
C HIS A 11 -1.02 9.94 3.48
N HIS A 12 0.18 9.81 4.07
CA HIS A 12 1.37 10.46 3.56
C HIS A 12 1.70 10.03 2.11
N LEU A 13 1.65 8.73 1.83
CA LEU A 13 1.92 8.18 0.50
C LEU A 13 0.88 8.60 -0.54
N GLN A 14 -0.39 8.68 -0.16
CA GLN A 14 -1.45 9.20 -1.04
C GLN A 14 -1.21 10.67 -1.40
N ASN A 15 -0.83 11.50 -0.42
CA ASN A 15 -0.49 12.90 -0.68
C ASN A 15 0.73 13.03 -1.60
N ARG A 16 1.77 12.21 -1.38
CA ARG A 16 2.94 12.16 -2.25
C ARG A 16 2.58 11.74 -3.67
N ARG A 17 1.70 10.75 -3.84
CA ARG A 17 1.19 10.34 -5.17
C ARG A 17 0.49 11.50 -5.87
N HIS A 18 -0.39 12.23 -5.20
CA HIS A 18 -1.08 13.38 -5.79
C HIS A 18 -0.09 14.47 -6.23
N ALA A 19 0.90 14.79 -5.40
CA ALA A 19 1.93 15.77 -5.74
C ALA A 19 2.77 15.34 -6.96
N LEU A 20 3.12 14.05 -7.07
CA LEU A 20 3.85 13.50 -8.22
C LEU A 20 3.02 13.54 -9.51
N LEU A 21 1.73 13.20 -9.44
CA LEU A 21 0.82 13.30 -10.58
C LEU A 21 0.67 14.74 -11.06
N GLN A 22 0.52 15.71 -10.15
CA GLN A 22 0.49 17.13 -10.49
C GLN A 22 1.79 17.58 -11.15
N ARG A 23 2.96 17.13 -10.65
CA ARG A 23 4.26 17.41 -11.29
C ARG A 23 4.37 16.78 -12.67
N ARG A 24 3.76 15.61 -12.90
CA ARG A 24 3.74 14.95 -14.22
C ARG A 24 2.97 15.75 -15.26
N GLU A 25 1.92 16.44 -14.84
CA GLU A 25 1.11 17.32 -15.70
C GLU A 25 1.81 18.64 -16.02
N GLN A 26 2.83 19.03 -15.25
CA GLN A 26 3.63 20.22 -15.53
C GLN A 26 4.59 19.99 -16.71
N ARG A 27 4.55 20.89 -17.70
CA ARG A 27 5.46 20.85 -18.85
C ARG A 27 6.92 20.97 -18.41
N GLY A 28 7.78 20.11 -18.93
CA GLY A 28 9.23 20.15 -18.69
C GLY A 28 9.73 19.26 -17.54
N ALA A 29 8.85 18.56 -16.84
CA ALA A 29 9.26 17.59 -15.83
C ALA A 29 9.81 16.30 -16.49
N PRO A 30 10.90 15.69 -15.97
CA PRO A 30 11.37 14.42 -16.49
C PRO A 30 10.36 13.31 -16.15
N VAL A 31 9.55 12.92 -17.14
CA VAL A 31 8.44 11.97 -16.96
C VAL A 31 8.93 10.63 -16.40
N ALA A 32 10.09 10.15 -16.85
CA ALA A 32 10.66 8.89 -16.40
C ALA A 32 11.00 8.88 -14.89
N SER A 33 11.53 9.97 -14.33
CA SER A 33 11.83 10.02 -12.89
C SER A 33 10.56 10.07 -12.05
N ILE A 34 9.53 10.79 -12.53
CA ILE A 34 8.23 10.84 -11.86
C ILE A 34 7.55 9.48 -11.88
N ASP A 35 7.60 8.77 -13.01
CA ASP A 35 7.02 7.43 -13.14
C ASP A 35 7.73 6.42 -12.23
N MET A 36 9.06 6.53 -12.06
CA MET A 36 9.82 5.74 -11.06
C MET A 36 9.34 6.02 -9.63
N GLU A 37 9.18 7.28 -9.25
CA GLU A 37 8.68 7.63 -7.92
C GLU A 37 7.23 7.17 -7.68
N LEU A 38 6.37 7.28 -8.70
CA LEU A 38 5.01 6.75 -8.65
C LEU A 38 4.98 5.23 -8.45
N ASN A 39 5.89 4.50 -9.10
CA ASN A 39 6.02 3.06 -8.92
C ASN A 39 6.42 2.69 -7.49
N VAL A 40 7.38 3.43 -6.89
CA VAL A 40 7.77 3.22 -5.48
C VAL A 40 6.59 3.46 -4.55
N VAL A 41 5.89 4.59 -4.71
CA VAL A 41 4.72 4.92 -3.88
C VAL A 41 3.62 3.86 -4.01
N ARG A 42 3.39 3.35 -5.22
CA ARG A 42 2.44 2.25 -5.46
C ARG A 42 2.85 0.97 -4.73
N SER A 43 4.10 0.56 -4.85
CA SER A 43 4.62 -0.65 -4.18
C SER A 43 4.53 -0.54 -2.66
N GLU A 44 4.83 0.62 -2.09
CA GLU A 44 4.75 0.84 -0.64
C GLU A 44 3.30 0.81 -0.13
N LEU A 45 2.37 1.45 -0.86
CA LEU A 45 0.94 1.35 -0.56
C LEU A 45 0.45 -0.09 -0.61
N GLN A 46 0.83 -0.84 -1.65
CA GLN A 46 0.45 -2.24 -1.78
C GLN A 46 0.94 -3.08 -0.59
N ALA A 47 2.22 -2.94 -0.21
CA ALA A 47 2.78 -3.65 0.94
C ALA A 47 2.03 -3.34 2.26
N LEU A 48 1.64 -2.07 2.47
CA LEU A 48 0.88 -1.66 3.65
C LEU A 48 -0.53 -2.27 3.68
N TYR A 49 -1.21 -2.33 2.53
CA TYR A 49 -2.54 -2.97 2.43
C TYR A 49 -2.45 -4.49 2.62
N GLU A 50 -1.46 -5.16 2.04
CA GLU A 50 -1.24 -6.60 2.23
C GLU A 50 -0.92 -6.95 3.68
N THR A 51 -0.14 -6.09 4.36
CA THR A 51 0.16 -6.25 5.79
C THR A 51 -1.09 -6.12 6.64
N GLY A 52 -1.97 -5.15 6.36
CA GLY A 52 -3.25 -5.01 7.05
C GLY A 52 -4.20 -6.18 6.79
N ARG A 53 -4.24 -6.70 5.55
CA ARG A 53 -5.08 -7.85 5.20
C ARG A 53 -4.66 -9.13 5.92
N LYS A 54 -3.35 -9.37 6.08
CA LYS A 54 -2.82 -10.54 6.82
C LYS A 54 -3.14 -10.44 8.32
N GLN A 55 -3.16 -9.25 8.90
CA GLN A 55 -3.53 -9.04 10.30
C GLN A 55 -5.03 -9.29 10.57
N LEU A 56 -5.89 -9.05 9.58
CA LEU A 56 -7.34 -9.31 9.67
C LEU A 56 -7.72 -10.77 9.37
N GLN A 57 -6.76 -11.64 9.01
CA GLN A 57 -7.01 -13.07 8.79
C GLN A 57 -6.18 -13.95 9.73
N PRO A 58 -6.42 -13.98 11.06
CA PRO A 58 -5.68 -14.89 11.92
C PRO A 58 -6.19 -16.34 11.85
N GLU A 59 -7.47 -16.61 11.52
CA GLU A 59 -8.09 -17.93 11.75
C GLU A 59 -9.07 -18.35 10.64
N ALA A 60 -8.57 -18.85 9.50
CA ALA A 60 -9.43 -19.54 8.53
C ALA A 60 -8.74 -20.80 7.95
N SER A 61 -7.87 -21.44 8.73
CA SER A 61 -7.16 -22.65 8.28
C SER A 61 -7.14 -23.81 9.26
N ASP A 62 -7.70 -23.69 10.48
CA ASP A 62 -7.75 -24.80 11.45
C ASP A 62 -9.14 -25.45 11.63
N ALA A 63 -10.18 -25.02 10.90
CA ALA A 63 -11.54 -25.55 11.06
C ALA A 63 -11.90 -26.78 10.19
N VAL A 64 -10.94 -27.44 9.53
CA VAL A 64 -11.21 -28.58 8.61
C VAL A 64 -10.56 -29.90 9.06
N ALA A 65 -10.00 -29.99 10.28
CA ALA A 65 -9.30 -31.20 10.75
C ALA A 65 -10.08 -32.04 11.79
N LEU A 66 -11.35 -31.74 12.08
CA LEU A 66 -12.11 -32.43 13.14
C LEU A 66 -13.53 -32.80 12.70
N GLN A 67 -13.64 -33.64 11.66
CA GLN A 67 -14.88 -34.39 11.43
C GLN A 67 -14.65 -35.66 10.60
N ILE A 68 -13.97 -36.66 11.16
CA ILE A 68 -14.16 -38.07 10.81
C ILE A 68 -14.01 -38.87 12.11
N ASP A 69 -15.13 -39.12 12.79
CA ASP A 69 -15.40 -40.30 13.60
C ASP A 69 -16.86 -40.72 13.35
#